data_AF-A0A1M5EL22-F1
#
_entry.id   AF-A0A1M5EL22-F1
#
_cell.length_a   1.000
_cell.length_b   1.000
_cell.length_c   1.000
_cell.angle_alpha   90.00
_cell.angle_beta   90.00
_cell.angle_gamma   90.00
#
_symmetry.space_group_name_H-M   'P 1'
#
loop_
_entity.id
_entity.type
_entity.pdbx_description
1 polymer ?
#
loop_
_entity_poly.entity_id
_entity_poly.type
_entity_poly.pdbx_seq_one_letter_code
_entity_poly.pdbx_strand_id
1 'polypeptide(L)'
;MTARITPLLHRDDPDKDPLVGHVKVTREDWLNVARDVLVSDGVAEVKVLALGTRLDVSRSSFYGYFKSRKHLLEVLLDDWENRNTRTILENTQLPAASITESVCNFFRCFLDPDLFDRGLDFAVREWSRREGRVRQRIDAADATRLRGISAMYERHGYSDYDADTRARILYFMQLGYHALEVLEPIDARMARIEGYLRGFTGVEPDIDTVTAFRSFVDGLNLK
;
A
#
# COMPACT_ATOMS: atom_id res chain seq x y z
N MET A 1 3.41 -12.61 -8.60
CA MET A 1 4.11 -11.62 -7.75
C MET A 1 5.34 -11.14 -8.50
N THR A 2 5.42 -9.85 -8.84
CA THR A 2 6.70 -9.26 -9.25
C THR A 2 7.69 -9.48 -8.11
N ALA A 3 8.86 -10.06 -8.39
CA ALA A 3 9.87 -10.31 -7.36
C ALA A 3 10.14 -8.99 -6.63
N ARG A 4 9.91 -8.95 -5.32
CA ARG A 4 10.21 -7.75 -4.53
C ARG A 4 11.72 -7.55 -4.60
N ILE A 5 12.13 -6.38 -5.07
CA ILE A 5 13.54 -6.04 -5.16
C ILE A 5 14.06 -5.98 -3.72
N THR A 6 15.14 -6.72 -3.43
CA THR A 6 15.81 -6.65 -2.14
C THR A 6 16.12 -5.17 -1.85
N PRO A 7 15.73 -4.64 -0.69
CA PRO A 7 15.93 -3.23 -0.41
C PRO A 7 17.41 -2.85 -0.53
N LEU A 8 17.70 -1.81 -1.29
CA LEU A 8 19.03 -1.21 -1.36
C LEU A 8 19.36 -0.64 0.03
N LEU A 9 20.49 -1.06 0.60
CA LEU A 9 20.94 -0.54 1.88
C LEU A 9 21.52 0.86 1.69
N HIS A 10 21.35 1.73 2.68
CA HIS A 10 21.89 3.09 2.64
C HIS A 10 23.40 3.15 2.37
N ARG A 11 24.17 2.17 2.86
CA ARG A 11 25.62 2.10 2.61
C ARG A 11 26.00 1.72 1.17
N ASP A 12 25.05 1.14 0.43
CA ASP A 12 25.23 0.65 -0.93
C ASP A 12 24.53 1.58 -1.94
N ASP A 13 23.85 2.63 -1.46
CA ASP A 13 23.12 3.61 -2.26
C ASP A 13 24.03 4.79 -2.65
N PRO A 14 24.34 4.98 -3.95
CA PRO A 14 25.23 6.05 -4.40
C PRO A 14 24.63 7.46 -4.26
N ASP A 15 23.31 7.59 -4.10
CA ASP A 15 22.61 8.87 -3.98
C ASP A 15 22.53 9.36 -2.52
N LYS A 16 23.09 8.60 -1.56
CA LYS A 16 23.05 8.91 -0.13
C LYS A 16 24.41 9.28 0.42
N ASP A 17 24.43 10.16 1.42
CA ASP A 17 25.65 10.54 2.13
C ASP A 17 26.30 9.31 2.81
N PRO A 18 27.63 9.19 2.82
CA PRO A 18 28.29 8.10 3.52
C PRO A 18 27.92 8.04 5.01
N LEU A 19 27.71 6.82 5.53
CA LEU A 19 27.47 6.62 6.96
C LEU A 19 28.70 7.06 7.77
N VAL A 20 28.46 7.75 8.88
CA VAL A 20 29.52 8.29 9.73
C VAL A 20 29.98 7.30 10.81
N GLY A 21 31.28 7.28 11.07
CA GLY A 21 31.89 6.49 12.14
C GLY A 21 31.78 4.97 11.90
N HIS A 22 31.30 4.23 12.91
CA HIS A 22 31.15 2.77 12.86
C HIS A 22 29.73 2.31 12.48
N VAL A 23 28.86 3.22 12.04
CA VAL A 23 27.49 2.88 11.62
C VAL A 23 27.56 2.16 10.27
N LYS A 24 27.09 0.91 10.23
CA LYS A 24 27.07 0.09 9.00
C LYS A 24 25.71 0.05 8.30
N VAL A 25 24.64 0.29 9.04
CA VAL A 25 23.24 0.27 8.56
C VAL A 25 22.44 1.27 9.38
N THR A 26 21.36 1.79 8.80
CA THR A 26 20.46 2.75 9.43
C THR A 26 19.24 2.06 10.06
N ARG A 27 18.43 2.83 10.81
CA ARG A 27 17.13 2.36 11.29
C ARG A 27 16.21 1.95 10.13
N GLU A 28 16.29 2.67 9.01
CA GLU A 28 15.48 2.41 7.83
C GLU A 28 15.89 1.12 7.13
N ASP A 29 17.20 0.83 7.03
CA ASP A 29 17.69 -0.45 6.48
C ASP A 29 17.12 -1.64 7.25
N TRP A 30 17.13 -1.57 8.59
CA TRP A 30 16.51 -2.59 9.44
C TRP A 30 15.00 -2.74 9.18
N LEU A 31 14.28 -1.63 9.03
CA LEU A 31 12.84 -1.66 8.77
C LEU A 31 12.54 -2.23 7.39
N ASN A 32 13.31 -1.83 6.37
CA ASN A 32 13.15 -2.28 4.99
C ASN A 32 13.40 -3.79 4.87
N VAL A 33 14.48 -4.32 5.45
CA VAL A 33 14.74 -5.77 5.44
C VAL A 33 13.70 -6.54 6.26
N ALA A 34 13.22 -5.97 7.38
CA ALA A 34 12.15 -6.59 8.15
C ALA A 34 10.82 -6.63 7.38
N ARG A 35 10.52 -5.57 6.63
CA ARG A 35 9.35 -5.48 5.74
C ARG A 35 9.47 -6.51 4.62
N ASP A 36 10.66 -6.66 4.03
CA ASP A 36 10.95 -7.67 3.01
C ASP A 36 10.63 -9.08 3.51
N VAL A 37 11.22 -9.46 4.65
CA VAL A 37 10.97 -10.75 5.32
C VAL A 37 9.50 -10.94 5.68
N LEU A 38 8.82 -9.89 6.18
CA LEU A 38 7.40 -9.99 6.51
C LEU A 38 6.56 -10.37 5.29
N VAL A 39 6.87 -9.82 4.12
CA VAL A 39 6.10 -10.07 2.89
C VAL A 39 6.46 -11.41 2.25
N SER A 40 7.75 -11.78 2.23
CA SER A 40 8.17 -13.03 1.59
C SER A 40 7.94 -14.26 2.47
N ASP A 41 8.23 -14.14 3.76
CA ASP A 41 8.40 -15.29 4.67
C ASP A 41 7.39 -15.26 5.85
N GLY A 42 6.69 -14.14 6.04
CA GLY A 42 5.70 -13.95 7.08
C GLY A 42 6.27 -13.52 8.44
N VAL A 43 5.37 -13.08 9.33
CA VAL A 43 5.73 -12.45 10.62
C VAL A 43 6.61 -13.33 11.52
N ALA A 44 6.45 -14.65 11.46
CA ALA A 44 7.21 -15.59 12.28
C ALA A 44 8.71 -15.53 11.97
N GLU A 45 9.06 -15.22 10.72
CA GLU A 45 10.44 -15.19 10.24
C GLU A 45 11.13 -13.83 10.44
N VAL A 46 10.39 -12.80 10.87
CA VAL A 46 10.95 -11.51 11.28
C VAL A 46 11.70 -11.65 12.62
N LYS A 47 12.87 -12.30 12.58
CA LYS A 47 13.73 -12.63 13.73
C LYS A 47 14.96 -11.74 13.72
N VAL A 48 15.26 -11.09 14.84
CA VAL A 48 16.38 -10.12 14.96
C VAL A 48 17.71 -10.70 14.47
N LEU A 49 18.02 -11.96 14.81
CA LEU A 49 19.26 -12.60 14.38
C LEU A 49 19.31 -12.78 12.85
N ALA A 50 18.23 -13.28 12.24
CA ALA A 50 18.15 -13.50 10.81
C ALA A 50 18.26 -12.18 10.03
N LEU A 51 17.60 -11.12 10.53
CA LEU A 51 17.71 -9.78 9.96
C LEU A 51 19.15 -9.23 10.06
N GLY A 52 19.81 -9.40 11.20
CA GLY A 52 21.21 -8.99 11.37
C GLY A 52 22.16 -9.72 10.42
N THR A 53 21.94 -11.01 10.19
CA THR A 53 22.69 -11.79 9.20
C THR A 53 22.47 -11.26 7.78
N ARG A 54 21.22 -10.96 7.38
CA ARG A 54 20.93 -10.37 6.05
C ARG A 54 21.60 -9.00 5.86
N LEU A 55 21.74 -8.23 6.93
CA LEU A 55 22.34 -6.88 6.93
C LEU A 55 23.88 -6.88 7.11
N ASP A 56 24.49 -8.03 7.36
CA ASP A 56 25.91 -8.15 7.76
C ASP A 56 26.27 -7.29 8.99
N VAL A 57 25.43 -7.33 10.03
CA VAL A 57 25.66 -6.64 11.30
C VAL A 57 25.34 -7.51 12.51
N SER A 58 25.94 -7.17 13.65
CA SER A 58 25.68 -7.90 14.90
C SER A 58 24.25 -7.67 15.40
N ARG A 59 23.71 -8.66 16.10
CA ARG A 59 22.45 -8.53 16.87
C ARG A 59 22.51 -7.34 17.84
N SER A 60 23.67 -7.02 18.39
CA SER A 60 23.84 -5.91 19.33
C SER A 60 23.48 -4.55 18.69
N SER A 61 23.82 -4.36 17.40
CA SER A 61 23.51 -3.14 16.65
C SER A 61 22.02 -2.85 16.55
N PHE A 62 21.17 -3.89 16.48
CA PHE A 62 19.71 -3.75 16.44
C PHE A 62 19.16 -2.93 17.61
N TYR A 63 19.70 -3.14 18.82
CA TYR A 63 19.16 -2.52 20.03
C TYR A 63 19.45 -1.01 20.14
N GLY A 64 20.34 -0.47 19.29
CA GLY A 64 20.48 0.97 19.12
C GLY A 64 19.28 1.63 18.40
N TYR A 65 18.52 0.85 17.63
CA TYR A 65 17.40 1.33 16.81
C TYR A 65 16.03 0.87 17.33
N PHE A 66 15.95 -0.35 17.86
CA PHE A 66 14.70 -0.94 18.33
C PHE A 66 14.86 -1.60 19.71
N LYS A 67 13.92 -1.30 20.61
CA LYS A 67 13.93 -1.83 21.98
C LYS A 67 13.74 -3.35 22.04
N SER A 68 13.03 -3.93 21.07
CA SER A 68 12.73 -5.36 20.99
C SER A 68 12.21 -5.74 19.60
N ARG A 69 12.08 -7.06 19.34
CA ARG A 69 11.32 -7.56 18.17
C ARG A 69 9.89 -7.02 18.16
N LYS A 70 9.22 -6.97 19.31
CA LYS A 70 7.86 -6.44 19.42
C LYS A 70 7.79 -4.98 18.96
N HIS A 71 8.75 -4.16 19.36
CA HIS A 71 8.84 -2.76 18.92
C HIS A 71 9.07 -2.66 17.40
N LEU A 72 9.92 -3.50 16.80
CA LEU A 72 10.06 -3.55 15.34
C LEU A 72 8.73 -3.92 14.65
N LEU A 73 8.02 -4.92 15.18
CA LEU A 73 6.72 -5.34 14.65
C LEU A 73 5.66 -4.23 14.75
N GLU A 74 5.64 -3.47 15.86
CA GLU A 74 4.78 -2.28 16.00
C GLU A 74 5.12 -1.22 14.94
N VAL A 75 6.41 -0.94 14.72
CA VAL A 75 6.87 -0.01 13.69
C VAL A 75 6.52 -0.48 12.27
N LEU A 76 6.54 -1.78 11.99
CA LEU A 76 6.09 -2.34 10.70
C LEU A 76 4.59 -2.11 10.46
N LEU A 77 3.76 -2.20 11.51
CA LEU A 77 2.34 -1.89 11.40
C LEU A 77 2.11 -0.39 11.17
N ASP A 78 2.87 0.48 11.84
CA ASP A 78 2.81 1.93 11.62
C ASP A 78 3.25 2.29 10.19
N ASP A 79 4.28 1.62 9.67
CA ASP A 79 4.75 1.78 8.29
C ASP A 79 3.69 1.30 7.28
N TRP A 80 3.03 0.16 7.53
CA TRP A 80 1.90 -0.30 6.71
C TRP A 80 0.74 0.70 6.71
N GLU A 81 0.34 1.24 7.87
CA GLU A 81 -0.72 2.26 7.95
C GLU A 81 -0.34 3.53 7.17
N ASN A 82 0.91 3.97 7.28
CA ASN A 82 1.41 5.15 6.56
C ASN A 82 1.55 4.94 5.06
N ARG A 83 1.92 3.73 4.60
CA ARG A 83 2.05 3.44 3.17
C ARG A 83 0.70 3.21 2.49
N ASN A 84 -0.23 2.57 3.19
CA ASN A 84 -1.43 2.08 2.53
C ASN A 84 -2.67 2.92 2.89
N THR A 85 -2.90 3.19 4.17
CA THR A 85 -4.10 3.93 4.59
C THR A 85 -3.97 5.41 4.23
N ARG A 86 -2.85 6.05 4.60
CA ARG A 86 -2.62 7.47 4.32
C ARG A 86 -2.71 7.76 2.82
N THR A 87 -2.05 6.97 1.98
CA THR A 87 -2.04 7.20 0.52
C THR A 87 -3.44 7.12 -0.08
N ILE A 88 -4.26 6.15 0.35
CA ILE A 88 -5.67 6.09 -0.09
C ILE A 88 -6.39 7.37 0.31
N LEU A 89 -6.27 7.80 1.57
CA LEU A 89 -6.94 9.01 2.05
C LEU A 89 -6.51 10.25 1.26
N GLU A 90 -5.21 10.45 1.07
CA GLU A 90 -4.66 11.58 0.32
C GLU A 90 -5.17 11.60 -1.12
N ASN A 91 -5.16 10.46 -1.81
CA ASN A 91 -5.67 10.36 -3.19
C ASN A 91 -7.18 10.56 -3.28
N THR A 92 -7.95 10.06 -2.31
CA THR A 92 -9.40 10.32 -2.26
C THR A 92 -9.72 11.78 -1.97
N GLN A 93 -8.77 12.58 -1.46
CA GLN A 93 -8.95 14.01 -1.14
C GLN A 93 -8.38 14.95 -2.21
N LEU A 94 -7.67 14.42 -3.21
CA LEU A 94 -7.17 15.23 -4.32
C LEU A 94 -8.32 15.99 -5.01
N PRO A 95 -8.11 17.26 -5.39
CA PRO A 95 -9.07 17.99 -6.19
C PRO A 95 -9.39 17.21 -7.48
N ALA A 96 -10.67 17.17 -7.82
CA ALA A 96 -11.17 16.51 -9.02
C ALA A 96 -12.44 17.23 -9.48
N ALA A 97 -12.57 17.45 -10.79
CA ALA A 97 -13.72 18.09 -11.40
C ALA A 97 -14.95 17.16 -11.43
N SER A 98 -14.74 15.84 -11.35
CA SER A 98 -15.79 14.83 -11.42
C SER A 98 -15.53 13.65 -10.48
N ILE A 99 -16.59 12.90 -10.17
CA ILE A 99 -16.47 11.66 -9.40
C ILE A 99 -15.65 10.60 -10.14
N THR A 100 -15.73 10.53 -11.46
CA THR A 100 -14.94 9.59 -12.26
C THR A 100 -13.45 9.90 -12.16
N GLU A 101 -13.07 11.17 -12.16
CA GLU A 101 -11.68 11.59 -11.91
C GLU A 101 -11.25 11.26 -10.46
N SER A 102 -12.10 11.46 -9.45
CA SER A 102 -11.81 11.03 -8.08
C SER A 102 -11.61 9.52 -7.94
N VAL A 103 -12.42 8.71 -8.65
CA VAL A 103 -12.23 7.24 -8.67
C VAL A 103 -10.94 6.86 -9.40
N CYS A 104 -10.57 7.58 -10.47
CA CYS A 104 -9.25 7.42 -11.08
C CYS A 104 -8.12 7.71 -10.10
N ASN A 105 -8.20 8.79 -9.31
CA ASN A 105 -7.22 9.10 -8.25
C ASN A 105 -7.10 7.95 -7.25
N PHE A 106 -8.22 7.38 -6.81
CA PHE A 106 -8.23 6.18 -5.96
C PHE A 106 -7.53 4.99 -6.64
N PHE A 107 -7.80 4.72 -7.93
CA PHE A 107 -7.16 3.62 -8.65
C PHE A 107 -5.65 3.80 -8.83
N ARG A 108 -5.14 5.03 -8.92
CA ARG A 108 -3.68 5.29 -8.96
C ARG A 108 -2.97 4.63 -7.79
N CYS A 109 -3.56 4.70 -6.59
CA CYS A 109 -3.00 4.08 -5.38
C CYS A 109 -2.66 2.61 -5.62
N PHE A 110 -3.56 1.88 -6.28
CA PHE A 110 -3.40 0.44 -6.44
C PHE A 110 -2.47 0.10 -7.60
N LEU A 111 -2.37 0.93 -8.64
CA LEU A 111 -1.54 0.67 -9.81
C LEU A 111 -0.08 1.05 -9.63
N ASP A 112 0.20 2.09 -8.84
CA ASP A 112 1.54 2.55 -8.56
C ASP A 112 2.11 1.82 -7.32
N PRO A 113 3.17 1.02 -7.45
CA PRO A 113 3.78 0.30 -6.34
C PRO A 113 4.39 1.21 -5.27
N ASP A 114 4.70 2.47 -5.60
CA ASP A 114 5.23 3.45 -4.66
C ASP A 114 4.13 4.05 -3.77
N LEU A 115 2.89 4.03 -4.25
CA LEU A 115 1.72 4.56 -3.53
C LEU A 115 1.08 3.52 -2.60
N PHE A 116 1.06 2.25 -2.97
CA PHE A 116 0.46 1.20 -2.14
C PHE A 116 1.25 -0.10 -2.19
N ASP A 117 1.68 -0.56 -1.02
CA ASP A 117 2.41 -1.81 -0.90
C ASP A 117 1.42 -2.98 -0.74
N ARG A 118 1.05 -3.58 -1.87
CA ARG A 118 0.11 -4.72 -1.92
C ARG A 118 0.63 -5.94 -1.15
N GLY A 119 1.92 -6.22 -1.26
CA GLY A 119 2.55 -7.35 -0.56
C GLY A 119 2.51 -7.16 0.96
N LEU A 120 2.79 -5.93 1.42
CA LEU A 120 2.70 -5.58 2.83
C LEU A 120 1.26 -5.65 3.35
N ASP A 121 0.26 -5.16 2.59
CA ASP A 121 -1.15 -5.26 2.99
C ASP A 121 -1.57 -6.71 3.21
N PHE A 122 -1.20 -7.59 2.26
CA PHE A 122 -1.49 -9.01 2.34
C PHE A 122 -0.81 -9.67 3.56
N ALA A 123 0.49 -9.42 3.76
CA ALA A 123 1.24 -9.99 4.87
C ALA A 123 0.69 -9.56 6.25
N VAL A 124 0.27 -8.31 6.40
CA VAL A 124 -0.37 -7.81 7.62
C VAL A 124 -1.75 -8.44 7.84
N ARG A 125 -2.54 -8.64 6.78
CA ARG A 125 -3.82 -9.36 6.86
C ARG A 125 -3.64 -10.81 7.26
N GLU A 126 -2.65 -11.51 6.70
CA GLU A 126 -2.33 -12.89 7.09
C GLU A 126 -1.85 -12.97 8.54
N TRP A 127 -0.99 -12.04 8.97
CA TRP A 127 -0.59 -11.92 10.38
C TRP A 127 -1.81 -11.75 11.30
N SER A 128 -2.78 -10.92 10.92
CA SER A 128 -3.97 -10.66 11.75
C SER A 128 -4.84 -11.89 12.03
N ARG A 129 -4.77 -12.94 11.20
CA ARG A 129 -5.57 -14.17 11.39
C ARG A 129 -5.30 -14.86 12.72
N ARG A 130 -4.10 -14.67 13.28
CA ARG A 130 -3.66 -15.31 14.53
C ARG A 130 -3.38 -14.31 15.65
N GLU A 131 -3.48 -13.00 15.39
CA GLU A 131 -3.20 -11.96 16.38
C GLU A 131 -4.31 -10.90 16.43
N GLY A 132 -5.13 -10.97 17.48
CA GLY A 132 -6.30 -10.09 17.63
C GLY A 132 -5.96 -8.59 17.70
N ARG A 133 -4.79 -8.22 18.22
CA ARG A 133 -4.35 -6.81 18.23
C ARG A 133 -4.09 -6.26 16.83
N VAL A 134 -3.49 -7.06 15.96
CA VAL A 134 -3.27 -6.69 14.56
C VAL A 134 -4.61 -6.62 13.83
N ARG A 135 -5.52 -7.55 14.11
CA ARG A 135 -6.88 -7.50 13.57
C ARG A 135 -7.60 -6.19 13.90
N GLN A 136 -7.51 -5.72 15.13
CA GLN A 136 -8.07 -4.43 15.55
C GLN A 136 -7.48 -3.25 14.76
N ARG A 137 -6.16 -3.25 14.48
CA ARG A 137 -5.54 -2.21 13.64
C ARG A 137 -6.06 -2.24 12.20
N ILE A 138 -6.23 -3.44 11.63
CA ILE A 138 -6.82 -3.60 10.30
C ILE A 138 -8.26 -3.09 10.27
N ASP A 139 -9.09 -3.48 11.22
CA ASP A 139 -10.49 -3.05 11.26
C ASP A 139 -10.59 -1.51 11.38
N ALA A 140 -9.72 -0.89 12.20
CA ALA A 140 -9.64 0.57 12.32
C ALA A 140 -9.15 1.26 11.03
N ALA A 141 -8.16 0.68 10.37
CA ALA A 141 -7.64 1.17 9.09
C ALA A 141 -8.69 1.05 7.98
N ASP A 142 -9.34 -0.10 7.84
CA ASP A 142 -10.40 -0.36 6.85
C ASP A 142 -11.59 0.59 7.10
N ALA A 143 -12.00 0.80 8.34
CA ALA A 143 -13.05 1.78 8.67
C ALA A 143 -12.64 3.21 8.29
N THR A 144 -11.36 3.56 8.47
CA THR A 144 -10.84 4.88 8.08
C THR A 144 -10.81 5.06 6.57
N ARG A 145 -10.35 4.05 5.82
CA ARG A 145 -10.33 4.04 4.35
C ARG A 145 -11.76 4.18 3.80
N LEU A 146 -12.70 3.40 4.32
CA LEU A 146 -14.11 3.47 3.91
C LEU A 146 -14.69 4.86 4.15
N ARG A 147 -14.47 5.48 5.32
CA ARG A 147 -14.93 6.86 5.58
C ARG A 147 -14.34 7.87 4.59
N GLY A 148 -13.05 7.76 4.25
CA GLY A 148 -12.41 8.64 3.26
C GLY A 148 -13.02 8.49 1.87
N ILE A 149 -13.29 7.25 1.45
CA ILE A 149 -13.92 6.97 0.16
C ILE A 149 -15.40 7.41 0.14
N SER A 150 -16.16 7.22 1.23
CA SER A 150 -17.54 7.74 1.33
C SER A 150 -17.55 9.26 1.22
N ALA A 151 -16.70 9.95 1.98
CA ALA A 151 -16.56 11.41 1.91
C ALA A 151 -16.17 11.90 0.51
N MET A 152 -15.42 11.10 -0.26
CA MET A 152 -15.13 11.39 -1.67
C MET A 152 -16.41 11.38 -2.52
N TYR A 153 -17.27 10.36 -2.39
CA TYR A 153 -18.56 10.33 -3.10
C TYR A 153 -19.48 11.47 -2.65
N GLU A 154 -19.59 11.74 -1.35
CA GLU A 154 -20.46 12.82 -0.80
C GLU A 154 -20.10 14.20 -1.37
N ARG A 155 -18.81 14.50 -1.54
CA ARG A 155 -18.36 15.77 -2.16
C ARG A 155 -18.83 15.95 -3.60
N HIS A 156 -19.18 14.85 -4.28
CA HIS A 156 -19.74 14.84 -5.63
C HIS A 156 -21.27 14.68 -5.63
N GLY A 157 -21.94 14.92 -4.50
CA GLY A 157 -23.41 15.01 -4.41
C GLY A 157 -24.14 13.68 -4.18
N TYR A 158 -23.44 12.61 -3.86
CA TYR A 158 -24.06 11.33 -3.51
C TYR A 158 -24.66 11.41 -2.10
N SER A 159 -25.80 10.75 -1.89
CA SER A 159 -26.37 10.60 -0.55
C SER A 159 -25.44 9.79 0.35
N ASP A 160 -25.52 9.98 1.67
CA ASP A 160 -24.74 9.21 2.66
C ASP A 160 -24.87 7.68 2.44
N TYR A 161 -26.09 7.20 2.17
CA TYR A 161 -26.36 5.80 1.87
C TYR A 161 -25.66 5.32 0.58
N ASP A 162 -25.78 6.07 -0.51
CA ASP A 162 -25.15 5.70 -1.78
C ASP A 162 -23.62 5.80 -1.70
N ALA A 163 -23.11 6.79 -0.97
CA ALA A 163 -21.68 7.00 -0.76
C ALA A 163 -21.06 5.84 0.03
N ASP A 164 -21.63 5.42 1.17
CA ASP A 164 -21.15 4.25 1.92
C ASP A 164 -21.25 2.96 1.08
N THR A 165 -22.36 2.76 0.38
CA THR A 165 -22.56 1.57 -0.45
C THR A 165 -21.51 1.48 -1.56
N ARG A 166 -21.29 2.58 -2.30
CA ARG A 166 -20.30 2.64 -3.39
C ARG A 166 -18.86 2.58 -2.86
N ALA A 167 -18.58 3.19 -1.72
CA ALA A 167 -17.27 3.09 -1.08
C ALA A 167 -16.90 1.63 -0.76
N ARG A 168 -17.85 0.84 -0.23
CA ARG A 168 -17.67 -0.58 0.04
C ARG A 168 -17.47 -1.39 -1.25
N ILE A 169 -18.31 -1.16 -2.26
CA ILE A 169 -18.20 -1.84 -3.56
C ILE A 169 -16.81 -1.58 -4.18
N LEU A 170 -16.39 -0.32 -4.21
CA LEU A 170 -15.11 0.10 -4.77
C LEU A 170 -13.92 -0.49 -4.00
N TYR A 171 -13.93 -0.37 -2.67
CA TYR A 171 -12.82 -0.81 -1.82
C TYR A 171 -12.68 -2.32 -1.79
N PHE A 172 -13.79 -3.05 -1.58
CA PHE A 172 -13.75 -4.50 -1.49
C PHE A 172 -13.47 -5.19 -2.83
N MET A 173 -13.80 -4.56 -3.96
CA MET A 173 -13.34 -5.06 -5.26
C MET A 173 -11.81 -5.09 -5.33
N GLN A 174 -11.12 -4.03 -4.92
CA GLN A 174 -9.64 -4.01 -4.92
C GLN A 174 -9.05 -5.05 -3.96
N LEU A 175 -9.64 -5.18 -2.75
CA LEU A 175 -9.21 -6.24 -1.82
C LEU A 175 -9.46 -7.64 -2.41
N GLY A 176 -10.52 -7.83 -3.20
CA GLY A 176 -10.80 -9.09 -3.91
C GLY A 176 -9.70 -9.45 -4.90
N TYR A 177 -9.23 -8.48 -5.70
CA TYR A 177 -8.07 -8.68 -6.59
C TYR A 177 -6.83 -9.14 -5.84
N HIS A 178 -6.57 -8.54 -4.66
CA HIS A 178 -5.41 -8.89 -3.85
C HIS A 178 -5.57 -10.28 -3.20
N ALA A 179 -6.73 -10.56 -2.63
CA ALA A 179 -6.99 -11.81 -1.92
C ALA A 179 -7.00 -13.04 -2.85
N LEU A 180 -7.39 -12.85 -4.10
CA LEU A 180 -7.40 -13.89 -5.13
C LEU A 180 -6.09 -13.93 -5.95
N GLU A 181 -5.11 -13.10 -5.62
CA GLU A 181 -3.85 -12.95 -6.36
C GLU A 181 -4.06 -12.82 -7.87
N VAL A 182 -5.10 -12.06 -8.28
CA VAL A 182 -5.46 -11.94 -9.70
C VAL A 182 -4.34 -11.25 -10.46
N LEU A 183 -3.71 -12.00 -11.37
CA LEU A 183 -2.73 -11.49 -12.33
C LEU A 183 -3.43 -11.24 -13.66
N GLU A 184 -3.88 -10.01 -13.83
CA GLU A 184 -4.50 -9.56 -15.07
C GLU A 184 -3.53 -8.64 -15.83
N PRO A 185 -3.30 -8.85 -17.14
CA PRO A 185 -2.52 -7.94 -17.96
C PRO A 185 -3.08 -6.53 -17.89
N ILE A 186 -2.20 -5.53 -17.77
CA ILE A 186 -2.63 -4.15 -17.56
C ILE A 186 -3.54 -3.66 -18.70
N ASP A 187 -3.25 -4.04 -19.94
CA ASP A 187 -4.07 -3.72 -21.13
C ASP A 187 -5.50 -4.24 -21.01
N ALA A 188 -5.67 -5.48 -20.53
CA ALA A 188 -6.99 -6.08 -20.35
C ALA A 188 -7.77 -5.36 -19.23
N ARG A 189 -7.09 -4.97 -18.16
CA ARG A 189 -7.69 -4.17 -17.09
C ARG A 189 -8.08 -2.78 -17.58
N MET A 190 -7.23 -2.12 -18.38
CA MET A 190 -7.49 -0.80 -18.96
C MET A 190 -8.61 -0.84 -20.00
N ALA A 191 -8.76 -1.93 -20.75
CA ALA A 191 -9.91 -2.12 -21.66
C ALA A 191 -11.27 -2.08 -20.94
N ARG A 192 -11.30 -2.30 -19.61
CA ARG A 192 -12.53 -2.25 -18.79
C ARG A 192 -12.69 -0.97 -17.99
N ILE A 193 -11.77 0.00 -18.10
CA ILE A 193 -11.76 1.18 -17.21
C ILE A 193 -13.07 1.97 -17.29
N GLU A 194 -13.62 2.18 -18.48
CA GLU A 194 -14.88 2.91 -18.66
C GLU A 194 -16.06 2.18 -18.00
N GLY A 195 -16.11 0.84 -18.18
CA GLY A 195 -17.10 -0.01 -17.54
C GLY A 195 -16.98 -0.01 -16.02
N TYR A 196 -15.77 -0.01 -15.49
CA TYR A 196 -15.53 0.12 -14.06
C TYR A 196 -15.95 1.48 -13.53
N LEU A 197 -15.55 2.57 -14.17
CA LEU A 197 -15.94 3.92 -13.77
C LEU A 197 -17.46 4.05 -13.73
N ARG A 198 -18.15 3.69 -14.82
CA ARG A 198 -19.62 3.67 -14.85
C ARG A 198 -20.22 2.75 -13.78
N GLY A 199 -19.64 1.59 -13.54
CA GLY A 199 -20.12 0.67 -12.50
C GLY A 199 -20.01 1.26 -11.08
N PHE A 200 -18.87 1.86 -10.75
CA PHE A 200 -18.61 2.39 -9.40
C PHE A 200 -19.26 3.74 -9.14
N THR A 201 -19.46 4.57 -10.17
CA THR A 201 -20.05 5.90 -10.03
C THR A 201 -21.52 5.94 -10.46
N GLY A 202 -21.93 5.15 -11.44
CA GLY A 202 -23.23 5.32 -12.11
C GLY A 202 -23.24 6.47 -13.11
N VAL A 203 -22.08 7.05 -13.43
CA VAL A 203 -21.90 8.17 -14.36
C VAL A 203 -21.06 7.71 -15.54
N GLU A 204 -21.42 8.13 -16.75
CA GLU A 204 -20.60 7.88 -17.94
C GLU A 204 -19.30 8.70 -17.83
N PRO A 205 -18.12 8.07 -17.86
CA PRO A 205 -16.87 8.78 -17.75
C PRO A 205 -16.62 9.62 -19.01
N ASP A 206 -16.10 10.83 -18.82
CA ASP A 206 -15.67 11.67 -19.92
C ASP A 206 -14.35 11.16 -20.53
N ILE A 207 -14.17 11.45 -21.82
CA ILE A 207 -13.01 11.01 -22.61
C ILE A 207 -11.70 11.56 -22.03
N ASP A 208 -11.70 12.78 -21.50
CA ASP A 208 -10.48 13.43 -21.01
C ASP A 208 -9.99 12.75 -19.73
N THR A 209 -10.88 12.44 -18.79
CA THR A 209 -10.59 11.65 -17.58
C THR A 209 -10.02 10.28 -17.93
N VAL A 210 -10.65 9.57 -18.87
CA VAL A 210 -10.18 8.23 -19.29
C VAL A 210 -8.81 8.31 -19.96
N THR A 211 -8.63 9.28 -20.85
CA THR A 211 -7.36 9.50 -21.56
C THR A 211 -6.25 9.85 -20.60
N ALA A 212 -6.48 10.79 -19.67
CA ALA A 212 -5.50 11.18 -18.67
C ALA A 212 -5.11 10.00 -17.76
N PHE A 213 -6.07 9.15 -17.38
CA PHE A 213 -5.78 7.97 -16.57
C PHE A 213 -4.98 6.92 -17.34
N ARG A 214 -5.28 6.67 -18.61
CA ARG A 214 -4.48 5.76 -19.46
C ARG A 214 -3.05 6.26 -19.62
N SER A 215 -2.86 7.55 -19.92
CA SER A 215 -1.53 8.17 -20.00
C SER A 215 -0.72 8.02 -18.71
N PHE A 216 -1.37 8.13 -17.55
CA PHE A 216 -0.74 7.84 -16.26
C PHE A 216 -0.27 6.38 -16.17
N VAL A 217 -1.12 5.43 -16.54
CA VAL A 217 -0.79 3.99 -16.50
C VAL A 217 0.34 3.63 -17.46
N ASP A 218 0.32 4.18 -18.67
CA ASP A 218 1.40 3.98 -19.66
C ASP A 218 2.74 4.49 -19.12
N GLY A 219 2.74 5.61 -18.38
CA GLY A 219 3.93 6.16 -17.73
C GLY A 219 4.55 5.26 -16.65
N LEU A 220 3.77 4.34 -16.06
CA LEU A 220 4.25 3.39 -15.06
C LEU A 220 5.00 2.19 -15.67
N ASN A 221 4.98 2.01 -16.99
CA ASN A 221 5.62 0.90 -17.70
C ASN A 221 5.24 -0.48 -17.13
N LEU A 222 3.98 -0.65 -16.72
CA LEU A 222 3.47 -1.91 -16.21
C LEU A 222 3.36 -2.95 -17.34
N LYS A 223 3.61 -4.23 -17.02
CA LYS A 223 3.46 -5.36 -17.96
C LYS A 223 2.13 -6.07 -17.77
#